data_AF-A0A1Y4VS19-F1
#
_entry.id   AF-A0A1Y4VS19-F1
#
_cell.length_a   1.000
_cell.length_b   1.000
_cell.length_c   1.000
_cell.angle_alpha   90.00
_cell.angle_beta   90.00
_cell.angle_gamma   90.00
#
_symmetry.space_group_name_H-M   'P 1'
#
loop_
_entity.id
_entity.type
_entity.pdbx_description
1 polymer ?
#
loop_
_entity_poly.entity_id
_entity_poly.type
_entity_poly.pdbx_seq_one_letter_code
_entity_poly.pdbx_strand_id
1 'polypeptide(L)'
;MSVDVIKQELLSKLKQEHCFWSYNEDSIKDIPDDMLIEKTLLHLDLEEINQLFLVYPFKKIKQVWLDYLIPQEEYLYTLNRFFAWYYFKAKKPDVYIKSMATRHLNKILL
;
A
#
# COMPACT_ATOMS: atom_id res chain seq x y z
N MET A 1 -21.73 -5.11 2.73
CA MET A 1 -21.23 -5.30 1.36
C MET A 1 -20.32 -6.51 1.34
N SER A 2 -20.30 -7.31 0.28
CA SER A 2 -19.37 -8.45 0.19
C SER A 2 -17.94 -7.95 0.03
N VAL A 3 -16.97 -8.68 0.57
CA VAL A 3 -15.53 -8.40 0.44
C VAL A 3 -15.14 -8.27 -1.04
N ASP A 4 -15.71 -9.11 -1.90
CA ASP A 4 -15.44 -9.10 -3.34
C ASP A 4 -15.93 -7.82 -4.01
N VAL A 5 -17.05 -7.26 -3.54
CA VAL A 5 -17.59 -5.99 -4.07
C VAL A 5 -16.63 -4.84 -3.76
N ILE A 6 -16.12 -4.77 -2.53
CA ILE A 6 -15.16 -3.74 -2.13
C ILE A 6 -13.87 -3.86 -2.95
N LYS A 7 -13.35 -5.08 -3.17
CA LYS A 7 -12.17 -5.29 -4.02
C LYS A 7 -12.41 -4.81 -5.45
N GLN A 8 -13.58 -5.11 -6.04
CA GLN A 8 -13.92 -4.65 -7.38
C GLN A 8 -14.09 -3.13 -7.48
N GLU A 9 -14.63 -2.49 -6.45
CA GLU A 9 -14.72 -1.02 -6.37
C GLU A 9 -13.33 -0.38 -6.35
N LEU A 10 -12.43 -0.88 -5.49
CA LEU A 10 -11.05 -0.41 -5.41
C LEU A 10 -10.32 -0.58 -6.75
N LEU A 11 -10.47 -1.74 -7.39
CA LEU A 11 -9.91 -1.99 -8.72
C LEU A 11 -10.45 -1.03 -9.78
N SER A 12 -11.75 -0.73 -9.73
CA SER A 12 -12.38 0.19 -10.67
C SER A 12 -11.84 1.62 -10.51
N LYS A 13 -11.64 2.08 -9.27
CA LYS A 13 -11.03 3.39 -8.99
C LYS A 13 -9.56 3.44 -9.44
N LEU A 14 -8.77 2.40 -9.19
CA LEU A 14 -7.39 2.32 -9.67
C LEU A 14 -7.25 2.33 -11.20
N LYS A 15 -8.24 1.77 -11.92
CA LYS A 15 -8.30 1.88 -13.39
C LYS A 15 -8.52 3.32 -13.85
N GLN A 16 -9.37 4.07 -13.14
CA GLN A 16 -9.66 5.48 -13.44
C GLN A 16 -8.42 6.36 -13.19
N GLU A 17 -7.68 6.08 -12.11
CA GLU A 17 -6.39 6.72 -11.80
C GLU A 17 -5.24 6.24 -12.72
N HIS A 18 -5.54 5.51 -13.80
CA HIS A 18 -4.57 5.12 -14.82
C HIS A 18 -3.36 4.32 -14.28
N CYS A 19 -3.49 3.69 -13.12
CA CYS A 19 -2.42 2.99 -12.42
C CYS A 19 -1.95 1.70 -13.13
N PHE A 20 -2.70 1.23 -14.12
CA PHE A 20 -2.51 -0.04 -14.80
C PHE A 20 -2.18 0.10 -16.30
N TRP A 21 -1.63 1.23 -16.75
CA TRP A 21 -1.33 1.49 -18.16
C TRP A 21 -0.45 0.44 -18.85
N SER A 22 0.37 -0.31 -18.10
CA SER A 22 1.19 -1.41 -18.62
C SER A 22 0.54 -2.79 -18.53
N TYR A 23 -0.62 -2.93 -17.89
CA TYR A 23 -1.31 -4.20 -17.73
C TYR A 23 -2.33 -4.41 -18.85
N ASN A 24 -2.38 -5.64 -19.37
CA ASN A 24 -3.41 -6.03 -20.32
C ASN A 24 -4.78 -5.99 -19.63
N GLU A 25 -5.79 -5.38 -20.24
CA GLU A 25 -7.10 -5.15 -19.60
C GLU A 25 -7.75 -6.45 -19.09
N ASP A 26 -7.47 -7.56 -19.80
CA ASP A 26 -7.95 -8.91 -19.47
C ASP A 26 -7.28 -9.51 -18.22
N SER A 27 -6.06 -9.08 -17.87
CA SER A 27 -5.30 -9.57 -16.70
C SER A 27 -5.68 -8.87 -15.40
N ILE A 28 -6.45 -7.77 -15.47
CA ILE A 28 -6.81 -6.95 -14.29
C ILE A 28 -7.83 -7.66 -13.37
N LYS A 29 -8.48 -8.73 -13.85
CA LYS A 29 -9.43 -9.51 -13.04
C LYS A 29 -8.78 -10.32 -11.93
N ASP A 30 -7.48 -10.61 -12.03
CA ASP A 30 -6.77 -11.50 -11.10
C ASP A 30 -5.48 -10.84 -10.57
N ILE A 31 -5.65 -9.65 -9.98
CA ILE A 31 -4.55 -8.89 -9.38
C ILE A 31 -4.21 -9.49 -8.00
N PRO A 32 -2.91 -9.75 -7.72
CA PRO A 32 -2.49 -10.17 -6.39
C PRO A 32 -2.91 -9.15 -5.32
N ASP A 33 -3.36 -9.66 -4.17
CA ASP A 33 -3.79 -8.82 -3.04
C ASP A 33 -2.73 -7.78 -2.64
N ASP A 34 -1.45 -8.14 -2.70
CA ASP A 34 -0.33 -7.23 -2.38
C ASP A 34 -0.26 -6.04 -3.32
N MET A 35 -0.48 -6.27 -4.63
CA MET A 35 -0.49 -5.20 -5.62
C MET A 35 -1.72 -4.31 -5.47
N LEU A 36 -2.89 -4.88 -5.16
CA LEU A 36 -4.09 -4.07 -4.87
C LEU A 36 -3.84 -3.15 -3.67
N ILE A 37 -3.32 -3.68 -2.56
CA ILE A 37 -3.00 -2.90 -1.37
C ILE A 37 -1.95 -1.81 -1.69
N GLU A 38 -0.86 -2.17 -2.37
CA GLU A 38 0.21 -1.24 -2.74
C GLU A 38 -0.34 -0.06 -3.56
N LYS A 39 -1.07 -0.35 -4.64
CA LYS A 39 -1.59 0.69 -5.54
C LYS A 39 -2.66 1.54 -4.86
N THR A 40 -3.54 0.96 -4.05
CA THR A 40 -4.50 1.74 -3.26
C THR A 40 -3.80 2.68 -2.27
N LEU A 41 -2.73 2.25 -1.60
CA LEU A 41 -1.97 3.12 -0.70
C LEU A 41 -1.22 4.24 -1.43
N LEU A 42 -0.81 4.02 -2.68
CA LEU A 42 -0.04 5.00 -3.46
C LEU A 42 -0.90 6.03 -4.18
N HIS A 43 -2.10 5.64 -4.65
CA HIS A 43 -2.82 6.39 -5.67
C HIS A 43 -4.27 6.74 -5.30
N LEU A 44 -4.83 6.19 -4.22
CA LEU A 44 -6.20 6.47 -3.80
C LEU A 44 -6.25 7.27 -2.49
N ASP A 45 -7.42 7.84 -2.22
CA ASP A 45 -7.66 8.69 -1.07
C ASP A 45 -7.96 7.89 0.21
N LEU A 46 -8.15 8.62 1.31
CA LEU A 46 -8.37 8.03 2.64
C LEU A 46 -9.60 7.12 2.70
N GLU A 47 -10.64 7.39 1.92
CA GLU A 47 -11.85 6.59 1.91
C GLU A 47 -11.55 5.16 1.42
N GLU A 48 -10.84 5.04 0.31
CA GLU A 48 -10.44 3.77 -0.30
C GLU A 48 -9.40 3.05 0.54
N ILE A 49 -8.45 3.79 1.13
CA ILE A 49 -7.48 3.20 2.05
C ILE A 49 -8.21 2.62 3.28
N ASN A 50 -9.24 3.29 3.81
CA ASN A 50 -10.04 2.75 4.90
C ASN A 50 -10.81 1.48 4.49
N GLN A 51 -11.25 1.38 3.24
CA GLN A 51 -11.87 0.16 2.71
C GLN A 51 -10.90 -1.04 2.72
N LEU A 52 -9.59 -0.83 2.50
CA LEU A 52 -8.60 -1.92 2.63
C LEU A 52 -8.66 -2.57 4.01
N PHE A 53 -8.81 -1.79 5.08
CA PHE A 53 -8.88 -2.31 6.45
C PHE A 53 -10.17 -3.09 6.76
N LEU A 54 -11.19 -2.99 5.89
CA LEU A 54 -12.39 -3.84 5.95
C LEU A 54 -12.19 -5.20 5.27
N VAL A 55 -11.30 -5.25 4.26
CA VAL A 55 -11.05 -6.41 3.41
C VAL A 55 -9.88 -7.25 3.89
N TYR A 56 -8.81 -6.59 4.34
CA TYR A 56 -7.54 -7.22 4.69
C TYR A 56 -7.21 -7.02 6.18
N PRO A 57 -6.57 -8.02 6.82
CA PRO A 57 -6.11 -7.83 8.18
C PRO A 57 -5.02 -6.75 8.23
N PHE A 58 -5.03 -5.95 9.29
CA PHE A 58 -4.04 -4.88 9.53
C PHE A 58 -2.59 -5.31 9.29
N LYS A 59 -2.24 -6.54 9.71
CA LYS A 59 -0.89 -7.10 9.53
C LYS A 59 -0.49 -7.21 8.05
N LYS A 60 -1.41 -7.60 7.17
CA LYS A 60 -1.16 -7.74 5.73
C LYS A 60 -0.92 -6.38 5.09
N ILE A 61 -1.78 -5.40 5.38
CA ILE A 61 -1.64 -4.02 4.86
C ILE A 61 -0.31 -3.40 5.34
N LYS A 62 -0.01 -3.55 6.63
CA LYS A 62 1.25 -3.08 7.20
C LYS A 62 2.46 -3.75 6.56
N GLN A 63 2.37 -5.05 6.27
CA GLN A 63 3.45 -5.77 5.61
C GLN A 63 3.70 -5.22 4.20
N VAL A 64 2.66 -5.05 3.38
CA VAL A 64 2.79 -4.47 2.03
C VAL A 64 3.42 -3.07 2.09
N TRP A 65 2.98 -2.23 3.03
CA TRP A 65 3.59 -0.92 3.24
C TRP A 65 5.09 -1.01 3.56
N LEU A 66 5.48 -1.92 4.46
CA LEU A 66 6.89 -2.13 4.83
C LEU A 66 7.74 -2.70 3.69
N ASP A 67 7.18 -3.58 2.87
CA ASP A 67 7.91 -4.32 1.84
C ASP A 67 8.01 -3.54 0.52
N TYR A 68 7.00 -2.71 0.17
CA TYR A 68 6.95 -2.02 -1.11
C TYR A 68 7.10 -0.50 -1.03
N LEU A 69 6.54 0.17 -0.01
CA LEU A 69 6.54 1.63 0.08
C LEU A 69 7.72 2.19 0.88
N ILE A 70 8.09 1.54 1.98
CA ILE A 70 9.22 1.96 2.82
C ILE A 70 10.58 1.95 2.10
N PRO A 71 10.91 0.95 1.25
CA PRO A 71 12.19 0.97 0.53
C PRO A 71 12.35 2.18 -0.40
N GLN A 72 11.24 2.82 -0.78
CA GLN A 72 11.21 4.02 -1.60
C GLN A 72 11.17 5.31 -0.74
N GLU A 73 11.71 5.26 0.50
CA GLU A 73 11.61 6.33 1.51
C GLU A 73 11.90 7.72 0.96
N GLU A 74 12.97 7.89 0.16
CA GLU A 74 13.38 9.20 -0.32
C GLU A 74 12.33 9.86 -1.23
N TYR A 75 11.69 9.07 -2.09
CA TYR A 75 10.62 9.55 -2.98
C TYR A 75 9.28 9.67 -2.25
N LEU A 76 8.96 8.72 -1.37
CA LEU A 76 7.67 8.64 -0.68
C LEU A 76 7.70 9.20 0.75
N TYR A 77 8.66 10.06 1.09
CA TYR A 77 8.93 10.48 2.47
C TYR A 77 7.67 11.00 3.19
N THR A 78 6.99 11.98 2.61
CA THR A 78 5.79 12.60 3.22
C THR A 78 4.66 11.59 3.37
N LEU A 79 4.45 10.73 2.37
CA LEU A 79 3.41 9.71 2.36
C LEU A 79 3.68 8.63 3.40
N ASN A 80 4.91 8.11 3.47
CA ASN A 80 5.33 7.14 4.46
C ASN A 80 5.23 7.70 5.88
N ARG A 81 5.60 8.97 6.08
CA ARG A 81 5.44 9.67 7.36
C ARG A 81 3.97 9.75 7.79
N PHE A 82 3.09 10.07 6.85
CA PHE A 82 1.65 10.07 7.08
C PHE A 82 1.14 8.67 7.47
N PHE A 83 1.47 7.64 6.69
CA PHE A 83 1.07 6.26 6.99
C PHE A 83 1.55 5.78 8.35
N ALA A 84 2.83 6.02 8.66
CA ALA A 84 3.42 5.67 9.93
C ALA A 84 2.67 6.30 11.10
N TRP A 85 2.31 7.58 11.00
CA TRP A 85 1.61 8.30 12.06
C TRP A 85 0.12 7.94 12.15
N TYR A 86 -0.62 8.06 11.05
CA TYR A 86 -2.08 7.99 11.02
C TYR A 86 -2.59 6.55 11.12
N TYR A 87 -2.11 5.66 10.25
CA TYR A 87 -2.60 4.28 10.17
C TYR A 87 -1.84 3.34 11.11
N PHE A 88 -0.51 3.46 11.18
CA PHE A 88 0.32 2.50 11.93
C PHE A 88 0.71 2.98 13.34
N LYS A 89 0.26 4.17 13.75
CA LYS A 89 0.38 4.73 15.11
C LYS A 89 1.82 4.72 15.65
N ALA A 90 2.80 4.96 14.79
CA ALA A 90 4.21 5.05 15.17
C ALA A 90 4.44 6.30 16.04
N LYS A 91 4.97 6.09 17.26
CA LYS A 91 5.28 7.19 18.21
C LYS A 91 6.30 8.19 17.66
N LYS A 92 7.26 7.71 16.85
CA LYS A 92 8.30 8.50 16.19
C LYS A 92 8.37 8.09 14.72
N PRO A 93 7.49 8.62 13.85
CA PRO A 93 7.36 8.18 12.46
C PRO A 93 8.68 8.18 11.68
N ASP A 94 9.41 9.29 11.75
CA ASP A 94 10.66 9.48 10.98
C ASP A 94 11.74 8.47 11.38
N VAL A 95 11.90 8.22 12.68
CA VAL A 95 12.86 7.23 13.20
C VAL A 95 12.43 5.81 12.84
N TYR A 96 11.11 5.53 12.91
CA TYR A 96 10.56 4.23 12.57
C TYR A 96 10.79 3.89 11.10
N ILE A 97 10.46 4.81 10.18
CA ILE A 97 10.62 4.65 8.73
C ILE A 97 12.08 4.37 8.38
N LYS A 98 13.01 5.23 8.83
CA LYS A 98 14.46 5.06 8.59
C LYS A 98 14.97 3.70 9.08
N SER A 99 14.53 3.29 10.27
CA SER A 99 14.91 1.99 10.83
C SER A 99 14.39 0.83 9.98
N MET A 100 13.17 0.91 9.46
CA MET A 100 12.58 -0.13 8.61
C MET A 100 13.25 -0.16 7.23
N ALA A 101 13.51 1.00 6.61
CA ALA A 101 14.23 1.10 5.35
C ALA A 101 15.63 0.47 5.46
N THR A 102 16.37 0.79 6.52
CA THR A 102 17.69 0.20 6.78
C THR A 102 17.63 -1.32 6.96
N ARG A 103 16.64 -1.83 7.71
CA ARG A 103 16.45 -3.29 7.87
C ARG A 103 16.15 -3.97 6.53
N HIS A 104 15.38 -3.31 5.66
CA HIS A 104 15.07 -3.84 4.34
C HIS A 104 16.31 -3.92 3.45
N LEU A 105 17.13 -2.85 3.43
CA LEU A 105 18.41 -2.84 2.72
C LEU A 105 19.35 -3.95 3.20
N ASN A 106 19.46 -4.13 4.51
CA ASN A 106 20.32 -5.18 5.08
C ASN A 106 19.88 -6.61 4.69
N LYS A 107 18.58 -6.84 4.46
CA LYS A 107 18.08 -8.14 3.98
C LYS A 107 18.43 -8.42 2.51
N ILE A 108 18.62 -7.38 1.70
CA ILE A 108 18.95 -7.51 0.28
C ILE A 108 20.47 -7.69 0.10
N LEU A 109 21.27 -7.11 1.00
CA LEU A 109 22.73 -7.15 0.95
C LEU A 109 23.34 -8.42 1.58
N LEU A 110 22.53 -9.27 2.22
CA LEU A 110 22.93 -10.54 2.85
C LEU A 110 22.38 -11.73 2.06
#